data_AF-A0A484Z659-F1
#
_entry.id   AF-A0A484Z659-F1
#
_cell.length_a   1.000
_cell.length_b   1.000
_cell.length_c   1.000
_cell.angle_alpha   90.00
_cell.angle_beta   90.00
_cell.angle_gamma   90.00
#
_symmetry.space_group_name_H-M   'P 1'
#
loop_
_entity.id
_entity.type
_entity.pdbx_description
1 polymer ?
#
loop_
_entity_poly.entity_id
_entity_poly.type
_entity_poly.pdbx_seq_one_letter_code
_entity_poly.pdbx_strand_id
1 'polypeptide(L)'
;MMTTLEIPSVLSSSQRRCQVLLMLYLPDAAVTAQSIIAANGVDDAIARQDIAETRDEIQRYHRLDIVTHHDGCYRLEGSALNQRLCLLHWLRRSLRLCPHFVSHQFTPALKTALKQQGIARPLYDDANLRALINFCSRKLQRQFECRDVQFLQLYLQYCLIQHHRGNTPQFSPVQRSWTQSRGEYFTAQEIVRHWKRRVPQGTHGDEQLFLALLFMMLRTPDPALDKHQQDQRLRRAIVRMVARFRAQTGMNFSDEQGLTDQLYVHLAQALDRSLFEIGIDNSLRRRSIGFIHACYAPPKRRCMSWKPSLGCGSRMKR
;
A
#
# COMPACT_ATOMS: atom_id res chain seq x y z
N MET A 1 -41.73 30.78 -0.39
CA MET A 1 -40.80 29.85 0.26
C MET A 1 -41.21 28.44 -0.13
N MET A 2 -40.49 27.82 -1.07
CA MET A 2 -40.69 26.43 -1.46
C MET A 2 -39.68 25.58 -0.69
N THR A 3 -40.16 24.80 0.27
CA THR A 3 -39.42 23.68 0.85
C THR A 3 -39.27 22.61 -0.23
N THR A 4 -38.13 22.60 -0.91
CA THR A 4 -37.69 21.45 -1.71
C THR A 4 -37.55 20.26 -0.76
N LEU A 5 -38.42 19.27 -0.93
CA LEU A 5 -38.35 17.98 -0.24
C LEU A 5 -37.01 17.32 -0.60
N GLU A 6 -36.09 17.30 0.36
CA GLU A 6 -34.79 16.65 0.25
C GLU A 6 -35.00 15.14 0.08
N ILE A 7 -34.64 14.61 -1.08
CA ILE A 7 -34.62 13.16 -1.30
C ILE A 7 -33.38 12.64 -0.57
N PRO A 8 -33.53 11.83 0.50
CA PRO A 8 -32.37 11.25 1.15
C PRO A 8 -31.64 10.34 0.17
N SER A 9 -30.32 10.47 0.10
CA SER A 9 -29.51 9.56 -0.70
C SER A 9 -29.71 8.12 -0.24
N VAL A 10 -29.93 7.23 -1.21
CA VAL A 10 -29.99 5.78 -0.98
C VAL A 10 -28.65 5.22 -0.48
N LEU A 11 -27.56 5.97 -0.67
CA LEU A 11 -26.20 5.58 -0.29
C LEU A 11 -25.88 5.98 1.16
N SER A 12 -25.29 5.05 1.90
CA SER A 12 -24.68 5.33 3.21
C SER A 12 -23.52 6.32 3.08
N SER A 13 -23.20 7.05 4.17
CA SER A 13 -22.06 7.99 4.20
C SER A 13 -20.75 7.35 3.76
N SER A 14 -20.49 6.10 4.16
CA SER A 14 -19.30 5.36 3.72
C SER A 14 -19.27 5.07 2.22
N GLN A 15 -20.43 4.80 1.61
CA GLN A 15 -20.52 4.60 0.15
C GLN A 15 -20.29 5.91 -0.60
N ARG A 16 -20.91 7.01 -0.15
CA ARG A 16 -20.76 8.33 -0.77
C ARG A 16 -19.31 8.79 -0.74
N ARG A 17 -18.63 8.70 0.41
CA ARG A 17 -17.20 9.04 0.53
C ARG A 17 -16.31 8.17 -0.38
N CYS A 18 -16.63 6.89 -0.54
CA CYS A 18 -15.93 6.02 -1.51
C CYS A 18 -16.10 6.50 -2.95
N GLN A 19 -17.30 6.94 -3.31
CA GLN A 19 -17.57 7.49 -4.65
C GLN A 19 -16.86 8.83 -4.85
N VAL A 20 -16.94 9.77 -3.88
CA VAL A 20 -16.22 11.06 -3.93
C VAL A 20 -14.75 10.84 -4.23
N LEU A 21 -14.10 9.95 -3.48
CA LEU A 21 -12.67 9.72 -3.71
C LEU A 21 -12.41 9.06 -5.07
N LEU A 22 -13.18 8.05 -5.48
CA LEU A 22 -12.98 7.43 -6.79
C LEU A 22 -13.22 8.40 -7.95
N MET A 23 -14.14 9.35 -7.80
CA MET A 23 -14.34 10.42 -8.78
C MET A 23 -13.05 11.24 -8.98
N LEU A 24 -12.34 11.57 -7.91
CA LEU A 24 -11.07 12.30 -7.96
C LEU A 24 -9.93 11.51 -8.67
N TYR A 25 -10.08 10.19 -8.79
CA TYR A 25 -9.15 9.33 -9.53
C TYR A 25 -9.60 9.02 -10.97
N LEU A 26 -10.78 9.50 -11.39
CA LEU A 26 -11.24 9.31 -12.77
C LEU A 26 -10.29 10.06 -13.72
N PRO A 27 -9.79 9.39 -14.77
CA PRO A 27 -8.92 10.04 -15.73
C PRO A 27 -9.68 11.14 -16.48
N ASP A 28 -9.10 12.33 -16.53
CA ASP A 28 -9.58 13.49 -17.31
C ASP A 28 -10.97 14.01 -16.90
N ALA A 29 -11.47 13.63 -15.72
CA ALA A 29 -12.74 14.10 -15.19
C ALA A 29 -12.59 15.43 -14.44
N ALA A 30 -13.42 16.42 -14.77
CA ALA A 30 -13.58 17.64 -14.01
C ALA A 30 -14.51 17.40 -12.81
N VAL A 31 -13.93 17.11 -11.64
CA VAL A 31 -14.70 16.81 -10.43
C VAL A 31 -15.09 18.12 -9.74
N THR A 32 -16.36 18.50 -9.85
CA THR A 32 -16.93 19.70 -9.21
C THR A 32 -17.91 19.31 -8.10
N ALA A 33 -18.30 20.27 -7.25
CA ALA A 33 -19.32 20.04 -6.23
C ALA A 33 -20.63 19.52 -6.85
N GLN A 34 -21.05 20.10 -7.99
CA GLN A 34 -22.24 19.67 -8.73
C GLN A 34 -22.12 18.24 -9.24
N SER A 35 -20.95 17.83 -9.74
CA SER A 35 -20.75 16.45 -10.16
C SER A 35 -20.88 15.46 -9.00
N ILE A 36 -20.41 15.83 -7.80
CA ILE A 36 -20.47 15.00 -6.60
C ILE A 36 -21.91 14.89 -6.07
N ILE A 37 -22.63 16.02 -6.00
CA ILE A 37 -24.05 16.09 -5.67
C ILE A 37 -24.85 15.16 -6.58
N ALA A 38 -24.66 15.28 -7.90
CA ALA A 38 -25.35 14.47 -8.89
C ALA A 38 -25.02 12.98 -8.77
N ALA A 39 -23.74 12.62 -8.57
CA ALA A 39 -23.32 11.23 -8.47
C ALA A 39 -23.85 10.55 -7.20
N ASN A 40 -23.87 11.26 -6.08
CA ASN A 40 -24.29 10.71 -4.78
C ASN A 40 -25.79 10.89 -4.50
N GLY A 41 -26.50 11.73 -5.26
CA GLY A 41 -27.92 12.04 -5.04
C GLY A 41 -28.16 12.69 -3.68
N VAL A 42 -27.36 13.69 -3.32
CA VAL A 42 -27.41 14.43 -2.04
C VAL A 42 -27.54 15.93 -2.30
N ASP A 43 -27.91 16.70 -1.28
CA ASP A 43 -27.83 18.16 -1.31
C ASP A 43 -26.38 18.69 -1.18
N ASP A 44 -26.22 20.01 -1.35
CA ASP A 44 -24.93 20.70 -1.28
C ASP A 44 -24.27 20.62 0.10
N ALA A 45 -25.05 20.65 1.19
CA ALA A 45 -24.51 20.62 2.55
C ALA A 45 -23.91 19.24 2.86
N ILE A 46 -24.62 18.17 2.52
CA ILE A 46 -24.14 16.79 2.68
C ILE A 46 -22.95 16.53 1.75
N ALA A 47 -22.96 17.01 0.51
CA ALA A 47 -21.83 16.86 -0.40
C ALA A 47 -20.56 17.54 0.16
N ARG A 48 -20.67 18.76 0.68
CA ARG A 48 -19.55 19.46 1.34
C ARG A 48 -19.04 18.69 2.56
N GLN A 49 -19.94 18.15 3.37
CA GLN A 49 -19.59 17.34 4.52
C GLN A 49 -18.85 16.07 4.11
N ASP A 50 -19.36 15.33 3.12
CA ASP A 50 -18.71 14.13 2.60
C ASP A 50 -17.31 14.44 2.05
N ILE A 51 -17.13 15.58 1.36
CA ILE A 51 -15.83 16.03 0.85
C ILE A 51 -14.87 16.35 2.01
N ALA A 52 -15.32 17.09 3.01
CA ALA A 52 -14.50 17.45 4.18
C ALA A 52 -14.07 16.20 4.97
N GLU A 53 -14.99 15.28 5.25
CA GLU A 53 -14.67 14.03 5.93
C GLU A 53 -13.73 13.14 5.11
N THR A 54 -13.90 13.13 3.77
CA THR A 54 -12.98 12.40 2.88
C THR A 54 -11.60 13.01 2.92
N ARG A 55 -11.50 14.35 2.90
CA ARG A 55 -10.24 15.10 3.02
C ARG A 55 -9.52 14.75 4.33
N ASP A 56 -10.22 14.84 5.46
CA ASP A 56 -9.64 14.55 6.78
C ASP A 56 -9.12 13.10 6.87
N GLU A 57 -9.86 12.14 6.31
CA GLU A 57 -9.47 10.74 6.29
C GLU A 57 -8.19 10.51 5.46
N ILE A 58 -8.13 11.07 4.24
CA ILE A 58 -6.94 10.89 3.39
C ILE A 58 -5.73 11.70 3.87
N GLN A 59 -5.94 12.84 4.53
CA GLN A 59 -4.86 13.62 5.13
C GLN A 59 -4.23 12.83 6.28
N ARG A 60 -5.05 12.22 7.13
CA ARG A 60 -4.59 11.41 8.27
C ARG A 60 -3.85 10.14 7.84
N TYR A 61 -4.35 9.41 6.84
CA TYR A 61 -3.79 8.10 6.47
C TYR A 61 -2.77 8.14 5.34
N HIS A 62 -2.87 9.11 4.44
CA HIS A 62 -2.06 9.14 3.22
C HIS A 62 -1.34 10.47 3.00
N ARG A 63 -1.49 11.45 3.90
CA ARG A 63 -0.89 12.79 3.74
C ARG A 63 -1.23 13.41 2.39
N LEU A 64 -2.48 13.22 1.97
CA LEU A 64 -3.06 13.83 0.79
C LEU A 64 -4.00 14.95 1.21
N ASP A 65 -4.24 15.89 0.31
CA ASP A 65 -5.26 16.92 0.48
C ASP A 65 -6.20 16.93 -0.73
N ILE A 66 -7.41 17.47 -0.54
CA ILE A 66 -8.37 17.76 -1.61
C ILE A 66 -8.43 19.27 -1.77
N VAL A 67 -7.86 19.79 -2.84
CA VAL A 67 -7.76 21.24 -3.08
C VAL A 67 -8.72 21.66 -4.18
N THR A 68 -9.36 22.81 -4.00
CA THR A 68 -10.21 23.42 -5.02
C THR A 68 -9.34 24.32 -5.90
N HIS A 69 -9.27 24.03 -7.19
CA HIS A 69 -8.57 24.85 -8.17
C HIS A 69 -9.42 26.05 -8.63
N HIS A 70 -8.79 27.00 -9.33
CA HIS A 70 -9.45 28.19 -9.89
C HIS A 70 -10.61 27.89 -10.86
N ASP A 71 -10.59 26.71 -11.48
CA ASP A 71 -11.64 26.18 -12.35
C ASP A 71 -12.85 25.62 -11.56
N GLY A 72 -12.84 25.71 -10.23
CA GLY A 72 -13.88 25.17 -9.36
C GLY A 72 -13.82 23.64 -9.21
N CYS A 73 -12.81 22.98 -9.77
CA CYS A 73 -12.64 21.54 -9.67
C CYS A 73 -11.83 21.16 -8.43
N TYR A 74 -12.20 20.05 -7.82
CA TYR A 74 -11.45 19.39 -6.77
C TYR A 74 -10.38 18.49 -7.36
N ARG A 75 -9.16 18.56 -6.82
CA ARG A 75 -8.03 17.69 -7.19
C ARG A 75 -7.31 17.19 -5.96
N LEU A 76 -6.68 16.02 -6.12
CA LEU A 76 -5.84 15.44 -5.08
C LEU A 76 -4.44 16.02 -5.15
N GLU A 77 -3.96 16.57 -4.04
CA GLU A 77 -2.59 17.02 -3.88
C GLU A 77 -1.80 16.08 -2.97
N GLY A 78 -0.51 15.91 -3.30
CA GLY A 78 0.43 15.05 -2.60
C GLY A 78 1.27 14.21 -3.55
N SER A 79 2.17 13.40 -2.99
CA SER A 79 3.10 12.62 -3.81
C SER A 79 2.40 11.53 -4.62
N ALA A 80 2.95 11.20 -5.79
CA ALA A 80 2.48 10.10 -6.63
C ALA A 80 2.41 8.76 -5.90
N LEU A 81 3.36 8.52 -4.97
CA LEU A 81 3.35 7.33 -4.11
C LEU A 81 2.14 7.32 -3.17
N ASN A 82 1.86 8.44 -2.50
CA ASN A 82 0.75 8.55 -1.55
C ASN A 82 -0.60 8.45 -2.25
N GLN A 83 -0.76 9.06 -3.42
CA GLN A 83 -1.95 8.93 -4.26
C GLN A 83 -2.21 7.48 -4.62
N ARG A 84 -1.18 6.75 -5.06
CA ARG A 84 -1.31 5.32 -5.35
C ARG A 84 -1.69 4.52 -4.10
N LEU A 85 -1.00 4.72 -2.98
CA LEU A 85 -1.33 4.01 -1.73
C LEU A 85 -2.76 4.30 -1.23
N CYS A 86 -3.23 5.53 -1.42
CA CYS A 86 -4.61 5.92 -1.13
C CYS A 86 -5.60 5.18 -2.03
N LEU A 87 -5.39 5.20 -3.36
CA LEU A 87 -6.25 4.47 -4.28
C LEU A 87 -6.24 2.95 -4.01
N LEU A 88 -5.10 2.37 -3.64
CA LEU A 88 -5.02 0.96 -3.25
C LEU A 88 -6.00 0.64 -2.11
N HIS A 89 -5.99 1.44 -1.04
CA HIS A 89 -6.89 1.25 0.09
C HIS A 89 -8.36 1.43 -0.32
N TRP A 90 -8.65 2.55 -0.97
CA TRP A 90 -10.02 2.94 -1.25
C TRP A 90 -10.67 2.17 -2.39
N LEU A 91 -9.94 1.77 -3.43
CA LEU A 91 -10.52 0.95 -4.49
C LEU A 91 -10.94 -0.43 -3.96
N ARG A 92 -10.15 -1.03 -3.05
CA ARG A 92 -10.55 -2.28 -2.37
C ARG A 92 -11.81 -2.09 -1.52
N ARG A 93 -11.93 -0.96 -0.82
CA ARG A 93 -13.12 -0.59 -0.06
C ARG A 93 -14.33 -0.37 -0.99
N SER A 94 -14.15 0.35 -2.09
CA SER A 94 -15.18 0.65 -3.08
C SER A 94 -15.70 -0.57 -3.82
N LEU A 95 -14.83 -1.54 -4.14
CA LEU A 95 -15.26 -2.83 -4.71
C LEU A 95 -16.21 -3.60 -3.78
N ARG A 96 -16.17 -3.34 -2.47
CA ARG A 96 -17.09 -3.93 -1.49
C ARG A 96 -18.35 -3.08 -1.31
N LEU A 97 -18.20 -1.75 -1.20
CA LEU A 97 -19.28 -0.86 -0.78
C LEU A 97 -20.09 -0.28 -1.95
N CYS A 98 -19.45 0.02 -3.08
CA CYS A 98 -20.07 0.62 -4.25
C CYS A 98 -19.64 -0.08 -5.56
N PRO A 99 -19.88 -1.40 -5.70
CA PRO A 99 -19.46 -2.17 -6.88
C PRO A 99 -20.08 -1.64 -8.18
N HIS A 100 -21.32 -1.12 -8.12
CA HIS A 100 -22.00 -0.55 -9.28
C HIS A 100 -21.28 0.69 -9.84
N PHE A 101 -20.82 1.59 -8.97
CA PHE A 101 -20.02 2.74 -9.41
C PHE A 101 -18.70 2.29 -10.06
N VAL A 102 -18.05 1.28 -9.48
CA VAL A 102 -16.80 0.74 -10.03
C VAL A 102 -17.01 0.12 -11.41
N SER A 103 -18.08 -0.66 -11.61
CA SER A 103 -18.34 -1.35 -12.87
C SER A 103 -18.87 -0.42 -13.97
N HIS A 104 -19.71 0.56 -13.64
CA HIS A 104 -20.39 1.41 -14.63
C HIS A 104 -19.72 2.75 -14.89
N GLN A 105 -18.92 3.27 -13.95
CA GLN A 105 -18.27 4.58 -14.10
C GLN A 105 -16.75 4.46 -14.12
N PHE A 106 -16.16 3.87 -13.07
CA PHE A 106 -14.69 3.84 -12.94
C PHE A 106 -14.01 2.95 -13.99
N THR A 107 -14.50 1.72 -14.18
CA THR A 107 -13.92 0.77 -15.14
C THR A 107 -14.00 1.28 -16.60
N PRO A 108 -15.17 1.77 -17.08
CA PRO A 108 -15.26 2.32 -18.43
C PRO A 108 -14.41 3.57 -18.63
N ALA A 109 -14.28 4.45 -17.63
CA ALA A 109 -13.43 5.63 -17.70
C ALA A 109 -11.95 5.25 -17.87
N LEU A 110 -11.43 4.28 -17.10
CA LEU A 110 -10.06 3.77 -17.27
C LEU A 110 -9.84 3.21 -18.68
N LYS A 111 -10.75 2.37 -19.17
CA LYS A 111 -10.64 1.75 -20.50
C LYS A 111 -10.68 2.81 -21.62
N THR A 112 -11.50 3.85 -21.46
CA THR A 112 -11.58 4.98 -22.41
C THR A 112 -10.27 5.77 -22.42
N ALA A 113 -9.73 6.11 -21.26
CA ALA A 113 -8.46 6.83 -21.15
C ALA A 113 -7.27 6.04 -21.73
N LEU A 114 -7.19 4.74 -21.46
CA LEU A 114 -6.18 3.85 -22.06
C LEU A 114 -6.23 3.87 -23.59
N LYS A 115 -7.45 3.84 -24.15
CA LYS A 115 -7.66 3.91 -25.60
C LYS A 115 -7.26 5.26 -26.17
N GLN A 116 -7.63 6.36 -25.52
CA GLN A 116 -7.31 7.73 -25.94
C GLN A 116 -5.79 8.00 -25.92
N GLN A 117 -5.07 7.40 -24.96
CA GLN A 117 -3.60 7.48 -24.86
C GLN A 117 -2.87 6.55 -25.84
N GLY A 118 -3.58 5.80 -26.68
CA GLY A 118 -2.98 4.89 -27.66
C GLY A 118 -2.23 3.71 -27.04
N ILE A 119 -2.52 3.35 -25.79
CA ILE A 119 -1.89 2.22 -25.12
C ILE A 119 -2.35 0.93 -25.82
N ALA A 120 -1.43 -0.01 -26.06
CA ALA A 120 -1.75 -1.24 -26.77
C ALA A 120 -2.77 -2.08 -25.99
N ARG A 121 -3.92 -2.41 -26.62
CA ARG A 121 -5.00 -3.23 -26.03
C ARG A 121 -4.52 -4.51 -25.34
N PRO A 122 -3.54 -5.27 -25.87
CA PRO A 122 -2.98 -6.45 -25.22
C PRO A 122 -2.35 -6.22 -23.83
N LEU A 123 -2.14 -4.97 -23.39
CA LEU A 123 -1.63 -4.63 -22.07
C LEU A 123 -2.73 -4.50 -21.01
N TYR A 124 -3.98 -4.27 -21.42
CA TYR A 124 -5.07 -3.94 -20.51
C TYR A 124 -6.37 -4.72 -20.75
N ASP A 125 -6.41 -5.62 -21.73
CA ASP A 125 -7.56 -6.50 -21.88
C ASP A 125 -7.66 -7.47 -20.70
N ASP A 126 -8.90 -7.79 -20.33
CA ASP A 126 -9.21 -8.53 -19.11
C ASP A 126 -8.60 -9.94 -19.13
N ALA A 127 -8.51 -10.59 -20.30
CA ALA A 127 -7.97 -11.94 -20.46
C ALA A 127 -6.45 -11.98 -20.24
N ASN A 128 -5.69 -11.10 -20.89
CA ASN A 128 -4.24 -11.03 -20.73
C ASN A 128 -3.85 -10.57 -19.32
N LEU A 129 -4.55 -9.59 -18.76
CA LEU A 129 -4.33 -9.18 -17.37
C LEU A 129 -4.59 -10.34 -16.40
N ARG A 130 -5.67 -11.11 -16.60
CA ARG A 130 -5.97 -12.28 -15.75
C ARG A 130 -4.88 -13.36 -15.88
N ALA A 131 -4.40 -13.63 -17.08
CA ALA A 131 -3.31 -14.58 -17.30
C ALA A 131 -2.02 -14.11 -16.60
N LEU A 132 -1.68 -12.82 -16.70
CA LEU A 132 -0.53 -12.22 -16.03
C LEU A 132 -0.65 -12.28 -14.50
N ILE A 133 -1.83 -11.99 -13.95
CA ILE A 133 -2.10 -12.08 -12.50
C ILE A 133 -1.99 -13.53 -12.03
N ASN A 134 -2.55 -14.49 -12.76
CA ASN A 134 -2.45 -15.91 -12.43
C ASN A 134 -1.00 -16.41 -12.45
N PHE A 135 -0.19 -15.93 -13.41
CA PHE A 135 1.23 -16.21 -13.45
C PHE A 135 1.96 -15.65 -12.21
N CYS A 136 1.67 -14.41 -11.83
CA CYS A 136 2.21 -13.79 -10.61
C CYS A 136 1.78 -14.55 -9.34
N SER A 137 0.52 -15.00 -9.27
CA SER A 137 -0.04 -15.82 -8.19
C SER A 137 0.79 -17.08 -7.94
N ARG A 138 1.10 -17.83 -9.02
CA ARG A 138 1.92 -19.05 -8.95
C ARG A 138 3.35 -18.74 -8.51
N LYS A 139 3.96 -17.69 -9.07
CA LYS A 139 5.34 -17.29 -8.74
C LYS A 139 5.47 -16.85 -7.28
N LEU A 140 4.43 -16.18 -6.75
CA LEU A 140 4.36 -15.79 -5.34
C LEU A 140 3.92 -16.92 -4.41
N GLN A 141 3.49 -18.07 -4.94
CA GLN A 141 2.87 -19.17 -4.19
C GLN A 141 1.69 -18.68 -3.33
N ARG A 142 0.88 -17.77 -3.88
CA ARG A 142 -0.30 -17.18 -3.22
C ARG A 142 -1.54 -17.41 -4.05
N GLN A 143 -2.68 -17.54 -3.40
CA GLN A 143 -3.98 -17.55 -4.07
C GLN A 143 -4.60 -16.16 -3.99
N PHE A 144 -5.04 -15.62 -5.12
CA PHE A 144 -5.83 -14.39 -5.16
C PHE A 144 -7.30 -14.73 -5.29
N GLU A 145 -8.13 -14.15 -4.42
CA GLU A 145 -9.57 -14.26 -4.54
C GLU A 145 -10.09 -13.54 -5.79
N CYS A 146 -11.31 -13.85 -6.22
CA CYS A 146 -11.95 -13.20 -7.37
C CYS A 146 -11.93 -11.66 -7.26
N ARG A 147 -12.17 -11.13 -6.05
CA ARG A 147 -12.14 -9.69 -5.77
C ARG A 147 -10.74 -9.10 -5.89
N ASP A 148 -9.70 -9.80 -5.42
CA ASP A 148 -8.32 -9.33 -5.54
C ASP A 148 -7.85 -9.36 -7.00
N VAL A 149 -8.29 -10.35 -7.79
CA VAL A 149 -8.05 -10.38 -9.24
C VAL A 149 -8.71 -9.19 -9.93
N GLN A 150 -9.98 -8.90 -9.62
CA GLN A 150 -10.69 -7.75 -10.17
C GLN A 150 -10.00 -6.43 -9.79
N PHE A 151 -9.60 -6.30 -8.52
CA PHE A 151 -8.83 -5.16 -8.03
C PHE A 151 -7.53 -4.99 -8.82
N LEU A 152 -6.72 -6.05 -8.92
CA LEU A 152 -5.44 -6.03 -9.63
C LEU A 152 -5.62 -5.66 -11.11
N GLN A 153 -6.67 -6.16 -11.78
CA GLN A 153 -6.95 -5.79 -13.17
C GLN A 153 -7.17 -4.28 -13.32
N LEU A 154 -8.02 -3.68 -12.49
CA LEU A 154 -8.29 -2.23 -12.53
C LEU A 154 -7.06 -1.41 -12.12
N TYR A 155 -6.34 -1.90 -11.12
CA TYR A 155 -5.23 -1.16 -10.54
C TYR A 155 -3.99 -1.16 -11.46
N LEU A 156 -3.75 -2.26 -12.19
CA LEU A 156 -2.70 -2.31 -13.23
C LEU A 156 -3.04 -1.38 -14.41
N GLN A 157 -4.31 -1.30 -14.80
CA GLN A 157 -4.80 -0.35 -15.81
C GLN A 157 -4.53 1.10 -15.39
N TYR A 158 -4.87 1.43 -14.14
CA TYR A 158 -4.56 2.74 -13.57
C TYR A 158 -3.05 3.03 -13.57
N CYS A 159 -2.21 2.05 -13.18
CA CYS A 159 -0.75 2.22 -13.20
C CYS A 159 -0.20 2.48 -14.60
N LEU A 160 -0.76 1.83 -15.64
CA LEU A 160 -0.38 2.08 -17.03
C LEU A 160 -0.68 3.52 -17.47
N ILE A 161 -1.85 4.05 -17.13
CA ILE A 161 -2.23 5.45 -17.41
C ILE A 161 -1.27 6.41 -16.70
N GLN A 162 -1.00 6.19 -15.41
CA GLN A 162 -0.12 7.07 -14.63
C GLN A 162 1.32 7.03 -15.16
N HIS A 163 1.81 5.85 -15.54
CA HIS A 163 3.11 5.70 -16.16
C HIS A 163 3.20 6.48 -17.48
N HIS A 164 2.18 6.39 -18.35
CA HIS A 164 2.15 7.12 -19.61
C HIS A 164 2.12 8.65 -19.42
N ARG A 165 1.48 9.12 -18.34
CA ARG A 165 1.47 10.54 -17.94
C ARG A 165 2.76 11.01 -17.26
N GLY A 166 3.76 10.15 -17.09
CA GLY A 166 5.00 10.47 -16.36
C GLY A 166 4.81 10.61 -14.84
N ASN A 167 3.65 10.24 -14.30
CA ASN A 167 3.35 10.31 -12.86
C ASN A 167 3.86 9.06 -12.14
N THR A 168 5.18 8.97 -12.01
CA THR A 168 5.86 7.83 -11.40
C THR A 168 6.14 8.06 -9.92
N PRO A 169 5.86 7.07 -9.04
CA PRO A 169 6.10 7.17 -7.61
C PRO A 169 7.59 7.26 -7.32
N GLN A 170 7.94 8.12 -6.37
CA GLN A 170 9.31 8.25 -5.87
C GLN A 170 9.47 7.49 -4.56
N PHE A 171 10.61 6.84 -4.39
CA PHE A 171 10.95 6.06 -3.20
C PHE A 171 12.20 6.60 -2.55
N SER A 172 12.21 6.69 -1.22
CA SER A 172 13.44 6.94 -0.47
C SER A 172 14.43 5.77 -0.61
N PRO A 173 15.74 5.97 -0.35
CA PRO A 173 16.72 4.89 -0.41
C PRO A 173 16.39 3.69 0.48
N VAL A 174 15.85 3.95 1.67
CA VAL A 174 15.44 2.91 2.63
C VAL A 174 14.25 2.11 2.08
N GLN A 175 13.23 2.80 1.56
CA GLN A 175 12.07 2.16 0.94
C GLN A 175 12.47 1.31 -0.27
N ARG A 176 13.37 1.83 -1.12
CA ARG A 176 13.88 1.09 -2.28
C ARG A 176 14.61 -0.18 -1.85
N SER A 177 15.54 -0.09 -0.90
CA SER A 177 16.28 -1.25 -0.40
C SER A 177 15.35 -2.30 0.24
N TRP A 178 14.37 -1.83 1.03
CA TRP A 178 13.37 -2.70 1.64
C TRP A 178 12.58 -3.46 0.58
N THR A 179 11.98 -2.75 -0.39
CA THR A 179 11.17 -3.36 -1.44
C THR A 179 11.98 -4.31 -2.32
N GLN A 180 13.23 -3.95 -2.67
CA GLN A 180 14.10 -4.81 -3.48
C GLN A 180 14.50 -6.11 -2.77
N SER A 181 14.51 -6.12 -1.44
CA SER A 181 14.82 -7.31 -0.64
C SER A 181 13.68 -8.33 -0.59
N ARG A 182 12.49 -7.98 -1.11
CA ARG A 182 11.27 -8.78 -1.05
C ARG A 182 11.11 -9.65 -2.29
N GLY A 183 10.53 -10.85 -2.12
CA GLY A 183 10.28 -11.78 -3.24
C GLY A 183 9.35 -11.18 -4.30
N GLU A 184 8.44 -10.33 -3.85
CA GLU A 184 7.50 -9.56 -4.67
C GLU A 184 8.20 -8.69 -5.74
N TYR A 185 9.42 -8.22 -5.48
CA TYR A 185 10.17 -7.41 -6.43
C TYR A 185 10.54 -8.18 -7.70
N PHE A 186 10.87 -9.46 -7.57
CA PHE A 186 11.18 -10.33 -8.71
C PHE A 186 9.93 -10.73 -9.49
N THR A 187 8.77 -10.78 -8.84
CA THR A 187 7.49 -11.00 -9.53
C THR A 187 7.05 -9.74 -10.27
N ALA A 188 7.17 -8.57 -9.65
CA ALA A 188 6.87 -7.29 -10.28
C ALA A 188 7.67 -7.04 -11.56
N GLN A 189 8.92 -7.53 -11.63
CA GLN A 189 9.75 -7.46 -12.82
C GLN A 189 9.08 -8.08 -14.06
N GLU A 190 8.27 -9.13 -13.88
CA GLU A 190 7.61 -9.82 -15.00
C GLU A 190 6.51 -8.97 -15.62
N ILE A 191 5.76 -8.24 -14.79
CA ILE A 191 4.77 -7.26 -15.25
C ILE A 191 5.48 -6.14 -16.03
N VAL A 192 6.57 -5.61 -15.48
CA VAL A 192 7.34 -4.54 -16.11
C VAL A 192 7.95 -5.00 -17.42
N ARG A 193 8.46 -6.24 -17.53
CA ARG A 193 8.93 -6.82 -18.79
C ARG A 193 7.82 -6.93 -19.82
N HIS A 194 6.62 -7.33 -19.40
CA HIS A 194 5.45 -7.37 -20.28
C HIS A 194 5.13 -5.96 -20.83
N TRP A 195 5.22 -4.93 -19.98
CA TRP A 195 5.01 -3.54 -20.39
C TRP A 195 6.11 -3.03 -21.32
N LYS A 196 7.40 -3.25 -21.00
CA LYS A 196 8.55 -2.79 -21.82
C LYS A 196 8.48 -3.23 -23.27
N ARG A 197 7.95 -4.43 -23.55
CA ARG A 197 7.82 -4.94 -24.93
C ARG A 197 6.85 -4.11 -25.79
N ARG A 198 5.98 -3.31 -25.17
CA ARG A 198 4.83 -2.66 -25.82
C ARG A 198 4.66 -1.18 -25.45
N VAL A 199 5.54 -0.64 -24.61
CA VAL A 199 5.53 0.77 -24.17
C VAL A 199 6.81 1.46 -24.68
N PRO A 200 6.70 2.42 -25.63
CA PRO A 200 7.86 3.03 -26.29
C PRO A 200 8.79 3.82 -25.36
N GLN A 201 8.26 4.45 -24.31
CA GLN A 201 9.03 5.37 -23.46
C GLN A 201 9.94 4.69 -22.42
N GLY A 202 9.94 3.35 -22.35
CA GLY A 202 10.66 2.60 -21.34
C GLY A 202 10.03 2.76 -19.95
N THR A 203 9.98 1.68 -19.19
CA THR A 203 9.40 1.71 -17.84
C THR A 203 10.42 2.18 -16.81
N HIS A 204 10.04 3.20 -16.03
CA HIS A 204 10.87 3.72 -14.94
C HIS A 204 11.07 2.65 -13.86
N GLY A 205 12.26 2.57 -13.26
CA GLY A 205 12.59 1.55 -12.26
C GLY A 205 11.68 1.57 -11.02
N ASP A 206 11.16 2.75 -10.68
CA ASP A 206 10.26 2.91 -9.53
C ASP A 206 8.85 2.36 -9.77
N GLU A 207 8.44 2.16 -11.03
CA GLU A 207 7.21 1.41 -11.33
C GLU A 207 7.31 -0.04 -10.86
N GLN A 208 8.49 -0.66 -11.02
CA GLN A 208 8.74 -2.00 -10.50
C GLN A 208 8.68 -2.03 -8.97
N LEU A 209 9.25 -1.03 -8.30
CA LEU A 209 9.19 -0.92 -6.84
C LEU A 209 7.74 -0.80 -6.37
N PHE A 210 6.95 0.03 -7.06
CA PHE A 210 5.56 0.20 -6.69
C PHE A 210 4.71 -1.05 -6.93
N LEU A 211 4.90 -1.75 -8.04
CA LEU A 211 4.22 -3.04 -8.27
C LEU A 211 4.62 -4.11 -7.24
N ALA A 212 5.87 -4.11 -6.78
CA ALA A 212 6.30 -4.97 -5.69
C ALA A 212 5.60 -4.60 -4.38
N LEU A 213 5.54 -3.30 -4.07
CA LEU A 213 4.82 -2.78 -2.91
C LEU A 213 3.33 -3.13 -2.96
N LEU A 214 2.69 -3.07 -4.13
CA LEU A 214 1.31 -3.50 -4.32
C LEU A 214 1.09 -4.95 -3.85
N PHE A 215 1.95 -5.88 -4.30
CA PHE A 215 1.87 -7.28 -3.86
C PHE A 215 2.20 -7.46 -2.37
N MET A 216 3.10 -6.66 -1.81
CA MET A 216 3.39 -6.68 -0.38
C MET A 216 2.17 -6.22 0.43
N MET A 217 1.49 -5.15 0.00
CA MET A 217 0.30 -4.61 0.67
C MET A 217 -0.95 -5.50 0.53
N LEU A 218 -0.97 -6.37 -0.48
CA LEU A 218 -2.00 -7.41 -0.64
C LEU A 218 -1.69 -8.69 0.14
N ARG A 219 -0.49 -8.83 0.70
CA ARG A 219 -0.09 -10.02 1.45
C ARG A 219 -0.80 -10.08 2.80
N THR A 220 -1.45 -11.20 3.07
CA THR A 220 -1.78 -11.61 4.45
C THR A 220 -0.58 -12.41 4.99
N PRO A 221 0.14 -11.92 6.03
CA PRO A 221 1.26 -12.68 6.59
C PRO A 221 0.78 -14.00 7.16
N ASP A 222 1.54 -15.06 6.92
CA ASP A 222 1.22 -16.41 7.35
C ASP A 222 2.36 -16.96 8.21
N PRO A 223 2.12 -17.21 9.50
CA PRO A 223 3.06 -17.82 10.41
C PRO A 223 3.71 -19.14 9.93
N ALA A 224 2.98 -19.97 9.20
CA ALA A 224 3.43 -21.30 8.77
C ALA A 224 4.13 -21.27 7.40
N LEU A 225 3.64 -20.43 6.48
CA LEU A 225 4.09 -20.44 5.08
C LEU A 225 5.20 -19.42 4.78
N ASP A 226 5.32 -18.33 5.55
CA ASP A 226 6.32 -17.30 5.30
C ASP A 226 7.73 -17.76 5.69
N LYS A 227 8.49 -18.22 4.69
CA LYS A 227 9.86 -18.75 4.83
C LYS A 227 10.96 -17.82 4.31
N HIS A 228 10.60 -16.62 3.81
CA HIS A 228 11.60 -15.68 3.33
C HIS A 228 12.52 -15.18 4.46
N GLN A 229 13.76 -14.84 4.11
CA GLN A 229 14.80 -14.46 5.06
C GLN A 229 14.38 -13.30 5.98
N GLN A 230 13.69 -12.30 5.44
CA GLN A 230 13.22 -11.14 6.24
C GLN A 230 12.10 -11.52 7.21
N ASP A 231 11.20 -12.40 6.80
CA ASP A 231 10.13 -12.89 7.66
C ASP A 231 10.70 -13.74 8.81
N GLN A 232 11.70 -14.59 8.53
CA GLN A 232 12.45 -15.29 9.58
C GLN A 232 13.19 -14.34 10.51
N ARG A 233 13.79 -13.26 9.99
CA ARG A 233 14.47 -12.25 10.81
C ARG A 233 13.50 -11.57 11.77
N LEU A 234 12.30 -11.22 11.28
CA LEU A 234 11.24 -10.64 12.10
C LEU A 234 10.79 -11.62 13.19
N ARG A 235 10.51 -12.88 12.86
CA ARG A 235 10.16 -13.92 13.86
C ARG A 235 11.20 -14.05 14.96
N ARG A 236 12.48 -14.16 14.59
CA ARG A 236 13.58 -14.24 15.58
C ARG A 236 13.64 -12.99 16.47
N ALA A 237 13.32 -11.81 15.94
CA ALA A 237 13.26 -10.59 16.72
C ALA A 237 12.07 -10.57 17.69
N ILE A 238 10.91 -11.10 17.28
CA ILE A 238 9.72 -11.24 18.13
C ILE A 238 9.97 -12.23 19.26
N VAL A 239 10.52 -13.41 18.96
CA VAL A 239 10.87 -14.41 20.00
C VAL A 239 11.82 -13.82 21.04
N ARG A 240 12.86 -13.10 20.60
CA ARG A 240 13.77 -12.39 21.52
C ARG A 240 13.07 -11.31 22.34
N MET A 241 12.08 -10.62 21.78
CA MET A 241 11.31 -9.59 22.48
C MET A 241 10.42 -10.22 23.58
N VAL A 242 9.72 -11.30 23.25
CA VAL A 242 8.86 -12.05 24.19
C VAL A 242 9.71 -12.62 25.33
N ALA A 243 10.84 -13.26 25.02
CA ALA A 243 11.77 -13.79 26.01
C ALA A 243 12.32 -12.71 26.96
N ARG A 244 12.68 -11.54 26.43
CA ARG A 244 13.13 -10.39 27.24
C ARG A 244 12.03 -9.85 28.15
N PHE A 245 10.80 -9.76 27.65
CA PHE A 245 9.66 -9.31 28.44
C PHE A 245 9.38 -10.26 29.60
N ARG A 246 9.42 -11.57 29.35
CA ARG A 246 9.30 -12.60 30.39
C ARG A 246 10.38 -12.47 31.46
N ALA A 247 11.64 -12.31 31.06
CA ALA A 247 12.75 -12.15 32.01
C ALA A 247 12.61 -10.91 32.91
N GLN A 248 11.95 -9.85 32.43
CA GLN A 248 11.76 -8.61 33.18
C GLN A 248 10.52 -8.60 34.08
N THR A 249 9.46 -9.31 33.68
CA THR A 249 8.15 -9.27 34.37
C THR A 249 7.86 -10.52 35.19
N GLY A 250 8.60 -11.61 34.98
CA GLY A 250 8.33 -12.92 35.59
C GLY A 250 7.04 -13.58 35.09
N MET A 251 6.31 -12.99 34.14
CA MET A 251 5.08 -13.56 33.61
C MET A 251 5.37 -14.74 32.69
N ASN A 252 4.68 -15.86 32.91
CA ASN A 252 4.68 -17.00 32.01
C ASN A 252 3.45 -16.91 31.09
N PHE A 253 3.65 -17.08 29.79
CA PHE A 253 2.57 -17.16 28.82
C PHE A 253 2.12 -18.61 28.66
N SER A 254 0.80 -18.85 28.65
CA SER A 254 0.24 -20.18 28.45
C SER A 254 0.48 -20.72 27.04
N ASP A 255 0.49 -19.83 26.04
CA ASP A 255 0.78 -20.14 24.63
C ASP A 255 1.75 -19.10 24.03
N GLU A 256 3.05 -19.36 24.19
CA GLU A 256 4.10 -18.49 23.67
C GLU A 256 4.19 -18.50 22.14
N GLN A 257 3.84 -19.64 21.52
CA GLN A 257 3.88 -19.80 20.08
C GLN A 257 2.73 -19.02 19.43
N GLY A 258 1.50 -19.16 19.93
CA GLY A 258 0.36 -18.37 19.48
C GLY A 258 0.56 -16.86 19.67
N LEU A 259 1.14 -16.44 20.79
CA LEU A 259 1.51 -15.03 21.00
C LEU A 259 2.52 -14.54 19.96
N THR A 260 3.57 -15.33 19.70
CA THR A 260 4.60 -14.98 18.71
C THR A 260 4.02 -14.88 17.31
N ASP A 261 3.11 -15.79 16.95
CA ASP A 261 2.47 -15.83 15.63
C ASP A 261 1.49 -14.66 15.44
N GLN A 262 0.70 -14.32 16.46
CA GLN A 262 -0.15 -13.12 16.44
C GLN A 262 0.69 -11.85 16.31
N LEU A 263 1.77 -11.71 17.11
CA LEU A 263 2.68 -10.59 17.01
C LEU A 263 3.33 -10.51 15.63
N TYR A 264 3.67 -11.64 15.02
CA TYR A 264 4.22 -11.69 13.68
C TYR A 264 3.26 -11.12 12.64
N VAL A 265 1.99 -11.55 12.66
CA VAL A 265 0.97 -11.05 11.72
C VAL A 265 0.81 -9.53 11.83
N HIS A 266 0.67 -9.01 13.05
CA HIS A 266 0.46 -7.57 13.26
C HIS A 266 1.71 -6.74 12.94
N LEU A 267 2.89 -7.18 13.39
CA LEU A 267 4.14 -6.44 13.18
C LEU A 267 4.59 -6.47 11.73
N ALA A 268 4.41 -7.58 11.01
CA ALA A 268 4.75 -7.67 9.60
C ALA A 268 3.99 -6.61 8.79
N GLN A 269 2.68 -6.47 9.01
CA GLN A 269 1.88 -5.45 8.33
C GLN A 269 2.18 -4.03 8.82
N ALA A 270 2.44 -3.85 10.13
CA ALA A 270 2.73 -2.54 10.70
C ALA A 270 4.08 -1.99 10.22
N LEU A 271 5.06 -2.85 9.94
CA LEU A 271 6.37 -2.46 9.41
C LEU A 271 6.24 -1.84 8.01
N ASP A 272 5.51 -2.50 7.10
CA ASP A 272 5.28 -1.96 5.77
C ASP A 272 4.53 -0.61 5.85
N ARG A 273 3.44 -0.54 6.63
CA ARG A 273 2.69 0.72 6.83
C ARG A 273 3.57 1.84 7.40
N SER A 274 4.40 1.53 8.40
CA SER A 274 5.31 2.50 9.02
C SER A 274 6.37 3.00 8.04
N LEU A 275 6.92 2.13 7.19
CA LEU A 275 7.97 2.49 6.25
C LEU A 275 7.45 3.34 5.09
N PHE A 276 6.22 3.07 4.65
CA PHE A 276 5.54 3.83 3.60
C PHE A 276 4.67 4.97 4.15
N GLU A 277 4.84 5.30 5.43
CA GLU A 277 4.18 6.42 6.09
C GLU A 277 2.65 6.41 6.01
N ILE A 278 2.07 5.23 5.84
CA ILE A 278 0.63 5.00 5.85
C ILE A 278 0.17 5.13 7.30
N GLY A 279 -0.75 6.06 7.57
CA GLY A 279 -1.29 6.28 8.89
C GLY A 279 -1.88 4.98 9.48
N ILE A 280 -1.67 4.78 10.78
CA ILE A 280 -2.20 3.65 11.52
C ILE A 280 -3.21 4.21 12.51
N ASP A 281 -4.44 3.71 12.49
CA ASP A 281 -5.33 3.90 13.63
C ASP A 281 -4.86 3.01 14.79
N ASN A 282 -4.55 3.67 15.91
CA ASN A 282 -4.14 3.17 17.23
C ASN A 282 -2.64 2.94 17.56
N SER A 283 -2.20 3.72 18.56
CA SER A 283 -1.35 3.41 19.74
C SER A 283 0.02 2.72 19.62
N LEU A 284 0.54 2.37 18.44
CA LEU A 284 1.86 1.70 18.31
C LEU A 284 2.92 2.49 17.53
N ARG A 285 2.73 3.81 17.37
CA ARG A 285 3.60 4.68 16.54
C ARG A 285 5.05 4.78 17.01
N ARG A 286 5.34 4.55 18.31
CA ARG A 286 6.66 4.87 18.89
C ARG A 286 7.64 3.68 18.99
N ARG A 287 7.16 2.43 18.87
CA ARG A 287 8.01 1.21 19.01
C ARG A 287 8.46 0.60 17.68
N SER A 288 7.69 0.78 16.60
CA SER A 288 7.99 0.23 15.27
C SER A 288 9.21 0.89 14.60
N ILE A 289 9.43 2.19 14.81
CA ILE A 289 10.59 2.92 14.26
C ILE A 289 11.93 2.38 14.80
N GLY A 290 11.98 2.02 16.10
CA GLY A 290 13.17 1.39 16.70
C GLY A 290 13.44 -0.02 16.17
N PHE A 291 12.38 -0.75 15.79
CA PHE A 291 12.48 -2.09 15.21
C PHE A 291 13.01 -2.06 13.76
N ILE A 292 12.61 -1.07 12.96
CA ILE A 292 13.12 -0.89 11.59
C ILE A 292 14.62 -0.63 11.60
N HIS A 293 15.11 0.24 12.49
CA HIS A 293 16.56 0.52 12.61
C HIS A 293 17.37 -0.70 13.09
N ALA A 294 16.85 -1.48 14.06
CA ALA A 294 17.52 -2.70 14.54
C ALA A 294 17.54 -3.83 13.50
N CYS A 295 16.54 -3.89 12.63
CA CYS A 295 16.45 -4.85 11.54
C CYS A 295 17.17 -4.40 10.25
N TYR A 296 17.63 -3.16 10.11
CA TYR A 296 18.23 -2.67 8.85
C TYR A 296 19.62 -2.06 8.98
N ALA A 297 20.20 -2.05 10.19
CA ALA A 297 21.62 -1.76 10.33
C ALA A 297 22.46 -2.83 9.58
N PRO A 298 23.41 -2.44 8.70
CA PRO A 298 24.34 -3.38 8.09
C PRO A 298 25.16 -4.06 9.20
N PRO A 299 25.58 -5.33 9.02
CA PRO A 299 26.44 -5.98 9.99
C PRO A 299 27.77 -5.22 10.02
N LYS A 300 27.97 -4.38 11.04
CA LYS A 300 29.31 -3.87 11.34
C LYS A 300 30.19 -5.10 11.55
N ARG A 301 31.17 -5.29 10.66
CA ARG A 301 32.25 -6.26 10.84
C ARG A 301 32.87 -5.99 12.21
N ARG A 302 32.57 -6.83 13.20
CA ARG A 302 33.41 -6.93 14.39
C ARG A 302 34.70 -7.60 13.93
N CYS A 303 35.71 -6.81 13.59
CA CYS A 303 37.07 -7.30 13.69
C CYS A 303 37.32 -7.58 15.17
N MET A 304 37.35 -8.87 15.51
CA MET A 304 37.92 -9.36 16.74
C MET A 304 39.43 -9.07 16.73
N SER A 305 39.94 -8.40 17.76
CA SER A 305 41.27 -8.68 18.27
C SER A 305 41.13 -9.14 19.72
N TRP A 306 40.87 -10.44 19.87
CA TRP A 306 41.15 -11.14 21.12
C TRP A 306 42.68 -11.25 21.24
N LYS A 307 43.26 -10.64 22.28
CA LYS A 307 44.56 -11.06 22.82
C LYS A 307 44.31 -11.74 24.16
N PRO A 308 44.67 -13.02 24.34
CA PRO A 308 44.69 -13.66 25.63
C PRO A 308 46.04 -13.38 26.31
N SER A 309 46.04 -13.00 27.59
CA SER A 309 47.25 -13.06 28.41
C SER A 309 46.88 -13.62 29.79
N LEU A 310 47.08 -14.93 29.94
CA LEU A 310 47.21 -15.60 31.21
C LEU A 310 48.70 -15.71 31.54
N GLY A 311 49.07 -15.39 32.79
CA GLY A 311 50.01 -16.20 33.55
C GLY A 311 51.40 -15.63 33.88
N CYS A 312 51.59 -15.43 35.18
CA CYS A 312 52.83 -15.63 35.97
C CYS A 312 54.05 -14.72 35.75
N GLY A 313 54.55 -14.16 36.87
CA GLY A 313 55.96 -13.76 36.96
C GLY A 313 56.29 -12.69 38.01
N SER A 314 56.29 -13.09 39.28
CA SER A 314 57.14 -12.63 40.38
C SER A 314 58.22 -11.55 40.10
N ARG A 315 58.24 -10.46 40.87
CA ARG A 315 59.37 -9.98 41.73
C ARG A 315 59.28 -8.47 42.06
N MET A 316 59.10 -8.19 43.36
CA MET A 316 60.13 -7.58 44.23
C MET A 316 60.82 -6.28 43.74
N LYS A 317 60.55 -5.15 44.41
CA LYS A 317 61.52 -4.37 45.21
C LYS A 317 60.94 -3.00 45.61
N ARG A 318 61.03 -2.75 46.92
CA ARG A 318 61.11 -1.47 47.66
C ARG A 318 60.05 -0.42 47.38
#